data_AF-A0A3P8JKI1-F1
#
_entry.id   AF-A0A3P8JKI1-F1
#
_cell.length_a   1.000
_cell.length_b   1.000
_cell.length_c   1.000
_cell.angle_alpha   90.00
_cell.angle_beta   90.00
_cell.angle_gamma   90.00
#
_symmetry.space_group_name_H-M   'P 1'
#
loop_
_entity.id
_entity.type
_entity.pdbx_description
1 polymer ?
#
loop_
_entity_poly.entity_id
_entity_poly.type
_entity_poly.pdbx_seq_one_letter_code
_entity_poly.pdbx_strand_id
1 'polypeptide(L)' 'MTTLGRVGVPDDIGPMIASLLRDDNRWVTAQRIEVSGGQTI' A
#
# COMPACT_ATOMS: atom_id res chain seq x y z
N MET A 1 -15.63 10.24 -4.05
CA MET A 1 -14.42 10.16 -4.90
C MET A 1 -13.23 10.18 -3.97
N THR A 2 -12.25 9.31 -4.15
CA THR A 2 -11.05 9.24 -3.28
C THR A 2 -10.09 10.38 -3.59
N THR A 3 -9.13 10.64 -2.71
CA THR A 3 -8.07 11.63 -2.96
C THR A 3 -7.26 11.32 -4.22
N LEU A 4 -7.12 10.03 -4.57
CA LEU A 4 -6.43 9.58 -5.78
C LEU A 4 -7.09 10.07 -7.08
N GLY A 5 -8.37 10.44 -7.07
CA GLY A 5 -9.06 11.01 -8.24
C GLY A 5 -9.32 10.04 -9.41
N ARG A 6 -8.90 8.77 -9.28
CA ARG A 6 -9.17 7.67 -10.22
C ARG A 6 -9.32 6.35 -9.48
N VAL A 7 -9.80 5.33 -10.19
CA VAL A 7 -9.74 3.95 -9.70
C VAL A 7 -8.27 3.50 -9.65
N GLY A 8 -7.90 2.87 -8.53
CA GLY A 8 -6.57 2.27 -8.38
C GLY A 8 -6.41 1.04 -9.28
N VAL A 9 -5.20 0.81 -9.76
CA VAL A 9 -4.84 -0.33 -10.62
C VAL A 9 -3.78 -1.19 -9.91
N PRO A 10 -3.54 -2.45 -10.35
CA PRO A 10 -2.59 -3.34 -9.69
C PRO A 10 -1.18 -2.75 -9.51
N ASP A 11 -0.73 -1.97 -10.51
CA ASP A 11 0.60 -1.34 -10.51
C ASP A 11 0.76 -0.27 -9.40
N ASP A 12 -0.34 0.24 -8.84
CA ASP A 12 -0.29 1.17 -7.71
C ASP A 12 0.03 0.47 -6.37
N ILE A 13 -0.17 -0.85 -6.28
CA ILE A 13 -0.05 -1.64 -5.03
C ILE A 13 1.18 -2.56 -5.07
N GLY A 14 1.48 -3.16 -6.23
CA GLY A 14 2.59 -4.09 -6.41
C GLY A 14 3.93 -3.61 -5.82
N PRO A 15 4.37 -2.37 -6.10
CA PRO A 15 5.60 -1.83 -5.54
C PRO A 15 5.61 -1.74 -4.02
N MET A 16 4.46 -1.45 -3.39
CA MET A 16 4.36 -1.40 -1.93
C MET A 16 4.54 -2.79 -1.31
N ILE A 17 3.90 -3.82 -1.87
CA ILE A 17 4.09 -5.21 -1.42
C ILE A 17 5.54 -5.65 -1.61
N ALA A 18 6.13 -5.38 -2.77
CA ALA A 18 7.54 -5.70 -3.02
C ALA A 18 8.48 -4.99 -2.03
N SER A 19 8.16 -3.76 -1.62
CA SER A 19 8.91 -3.03 -0.59
C SER A 19 8.86 -3.77 0.75
N LEU A 20 7.71 -4.28 1.18
CA LEU A 20 7.58 -4.99 2.47
C LEU A 20 8.44 -6.26 2.56
N LEU A 21 8.84 -6.84 1.43
CA LEU A 21 9.70 -8.02 1.38
C LEU A 21 11.21 -7.69 1.48
N ARG A 22 11.59 -6.40 1.49
CA ARG A 22 12.99 -5.97 1.61
C ARG A 22 13.51 -6.09 3.04
N ASP A 23 14.81 -6.29 3.19
CA ASP A 23 15.46 -6.46 4.50
C ASP A 23 15.26 -5.26 5.44
N ASP A 24 15.25 -4.05 4.89
CA ASP A 24 15.02 -2.80 5.64
C ASP A 24 13.65 -2.73 6.34
N ASN A 25 12.70 -3.58 5.92
CA ASN A 25 11.33 -3.62 6.43
C ASN A 25 11.05 -4.84 7.32
N ARG A 26 12.05 -5.66 7.67
CA ARG A 26 11.87 -6.89 8.49
C ARG A 26 11.30 -6.67 9.89
N TRP A 27 11.36 -5.45 10.40
CA TRP A 27 10.79 -5.08 11.70
C TRP A 27 9.27 -4.88 11.65
N VAL A 28 8.67 -4.77 10.46
CA VAL A 28 7.22 -4.61 10.29
C VAL A 28 6.53 -5.96 10.48
N THR A 29 5.72 -6.07 11.54
CA THR A 29 4.94 -7.28 11.84
C THR A 29 3.57 -6.94 12.39
N ALA A 30 2.56 -7.76 12.09
CA ALA A 30 1.18 -7.63 12.56
C ALA A 30 0.53 -6.26 12.26
N GLN A 31 0.93 -5.57 11.19
CA GLN A 31 0.39 -4.28 10.80
C GLN A 31 -0.65 -4.40 9.70
N ARG A 32 -1.68 -3.57 9.76
CA ARG A 32 -2.54 -3.25 8.62
C ARG A 32 -1.96 -2.01 7.94
N ILE A 33 -1.54 -2.16 6.69
CA ILE A 33 -1.00 -1.07 5.89
C ILE A 33 -1.98 -0.79 4.75
N GLU A 34 -2.42 0.46 4.67
CA GLU A 34 -3.44 0.88 3.72
C GLU A 34 -2.81 1.53 2.48
N VAL A 35 -3.23 1.07 1.31
CA VAL A 35 -2.89 1.64 0.00
C VAL A 35 -4.18 1.93 -0.77
N SER A 36 -5.04 2.75 -0.17
CA SER A 36 -6.46 2.93 -0.57
C SER A 36 -6.70 4.06 -1.57
N GLY A 37 -5.67 4.85 -1.89
CA GLY A 37 -5.86 6.10 -2.62
C GLY A 37 -6.53 7.21 -1.77
N GLY A 38 -6.41 7.13 -0.44
CA GLY A 38 -6.90 8.15 0.49
C GLY A 38 -8.32 7.90 1.02
N GLN A 39 -8.83 6.67 0.95
CA GLN A 39 -10.04 6.27 1.67
C GLN A 39 -9.65 5.71 3.02
N THR A 40 -10.26 6.15 4.12
CA THR A 40 -10.04 5.51 5.42
C THR A 40 -10.80 4.18 5.50
N ILE A 41 -10.10 3.05 5.58
CA ILE A 41 -10.68 1.68 5.59
C ILE A 41 -10.04 0.71 6.57
#